data_AF-A0A951L4V4-F1
#
_entry.id   AF-A0A951L4V4-F1
#
_cell.length_a   1.000
_cell.length_b   1.000
_cell.length_c   1.000
_cell.angle_alpha   90.00
_cell.angle_beta   90.00
_cell.angle_gamma   90.00
#
_symmetry.space_group_name_H-M   'P 1'
#
loop_
_entity.id
_entity.type
_entity.pdbx_description
1 polymer ?
#
loop_
_entity_poly.entity_id
_entity_poly.type
_entity_poly.pdbx_seq_one_letter_code
_entity_poly.pdbx_strand_id
1 'polypeptide(L)'
;MEHDIRRNPLTGANAAAAASYAEGLLRVNLFIGDPVASADAAIAEAPNFTMAHALRAWLFLLSTEAQARTEAHASWKVARDLPMTAQEAGHIAAIGHLLSGQWHRAARVLEDVTITHPHDLLALQVGHQLDFFTGNARMLRDRIARARPAWSPETPGWHTLLGMHAFGLEEMGDYAAAEAAGREAVGIERRDAWAQHAVAHVLEMQGRTEDGIAWMTADSAAWSEDNFFAVHNWWHVALYHLETGDIAEVLRLFDGPIYGARSPIMIDMLDAAALLWRLRLRNTDVGDRWQPLAEAFATAAGAGNYAFNDLHATMAFVGAGHRDLVNQVLAAQDEAMGRDDDNAGFTREVGNAATRAIIAFGAERYDEAVTLLRPVRGIANRFGGSHAQRDVLDLTLIEAALRAGQHDLARALAAERLAAKPDSPLANLFARRAAAGLAQEGRPV
;
A
#
# COMPACT_ATOMS: atom_id res chain seq x y z
N MET A 1 -32.10 19.43 4.71
CA MET A 1 -30.68 19.03 4.69
C MET A 1 -30.68 17.55 5.02
N GLU A 2 -30.30 16.73 4.05
CA GLU A 2 -30.16 15.28 4.25
C GLU A 2 -28.99 14.99 5.18
N HIS A 3 -29.00 13.80 5.78
CA HIS A 3 -27.89 13.30 6.58
C HIS A 3 -27.59 11.85 6.20
N ASP A 4 -26.33 11.43 6.36
CA ASP A 4 -25.97 10.02 6.19
C ASP A 4 -26.47 9.16 7.36
N ILE A 5 -26.25 7.84 7.28
CA ILE A 5 -26.65 6.87 8.31
C ILE A 5 -26.00 7.12 9.69
N ARG A 6 -24.93 7.92 9.74
CA ARG A 6 -24.20 8.32 10.94
C ARG A 6 -24.50 9.77 11.34
N ARG A 7 -25.52 10.39 10.74
CA ARG A 7 -25.98 11.76 10.99
C ARG A 7 -24.99 12.85 10.58
N ASN A 8 -24.07 12.57 9.65
CA ASN A 8 -23.25 13.61 9.02
C ASN A 8 -24.10 14.38 8.00
N PRO A 9 -24.01 15.73 7.94
CA PRO A 9 -24.78 16.54 7.00
C PRO A 9 -24.37 16.27 5.55
N LEU A 10 -25.37 16.25 4.66
CA LEU A 10 -25.18 16.09 3.21
C LEU A 10 -25.71 17.34 2.50
N THR A 11 -24.91 18.39 2.46
CA THR A 11 -25.31 19.69 1.89
C THR A 11 -25.52 19.56 0.38
N GLY A 12 -26.67 20.06 -0.09
CA GLY A 12 -27.04 20.02 -1.51
C GLY A 12 -27.57 18.67 -2.00
N ALA A 13 -27.64 17.64 -1.15
CA ALA A 13 -28.24 16.36 -1.51
C ALA A 13 -29.77 16.41 -1.50
N ASN A 14 -30.37 15.61 -2.37
CA ASN A 14 -31.74 15.14 -2.25
C ASN A 14 -31.74 13.65 -1.83
N ALA A 15 -32.91 13.06 -1.56
CA ALA A 15 -33.01 11.69 -1.06
C ALA A 15 -32.40 10.65 -2.03
N ALA A 16 -32.55 10.81 -3.34
CA ALA A 16 -32.01 9.89 -4.34
C ALA A 16 -30.48 9.99 -4.41
N ALA A 17 -29.93 11.20 -4.43
CA ALA A 17 -28.49 11.43 -4.41
C ALA A 17 -27.84 10.92 -3.10
N ALA A 18 -28.51 11.11 -1.96
CA ALA A 18 -28.07 10.60 -0.67
C ALA A 18 -28.01 9.06 -0.64
N ALA A 19 -28.97 8.38 -1.28
CA ALA A 19 -28.96 6.92 -1.41
C ALA A 19 -27.78 6.42 -2.26
N SER A 20 -27.54 7.03 -3.42
CA SER A 20 -26.39 6.70 -4.29
C SER A 20 -25.05 6.96 -3.57
N TYR A 21 -24.94 8.05 -2.81
CA TYR A 21 -23.76 8.34 -1.99
C TYR A 21 -23.56 7.31 -0.88
N ALA A 22 -24.62 6.90 -0.18
CA ALA A 22 -24.55 5.88 0.86
C ALA A 22 -24.08 4.52 0.29
N GLU A 23 -24.56 4.15 -0.90
CA GLU A 23 -24.08 2.97 -1.62
C GLU A 23 -22.60 3.11 -2.00
N GLY A 24 -22.18 4.28 -2.51
CA GLY A 24 -20.78 4.57 -2.82
C GLY A 24 -19.86 4.47 -1.59
N LEU A 25 -20.31 4.96 -0.42
CA LEU A 25 -19.58 4.80 0.83
C LEU A 25 -19.46 3.32 1.22
N LEU A 26 -20.55 2.55 1.20
CA LEU A 26 -20.51 1.12 1.50
C LEU A 26 -19.50 0.38 0.61
N ARG A 27 -19.50 0.70 -0.68
CA ARG A 27 -18.54 0.16 -1.66
C ARG A 27 -17.09 0.52 -1.31
N VAL A 28 -16.83 1.77 -0.90
CA VAL A 28 -15.50 2.18 -0.41
C VAL A 28 -15.12 1.47 0.88
N ASN A 29 -16.04 1.34 1.84
CA ASN A 29 -15.79 0.71 3.13
C ASN A 29 -15.38 -0.77 3.00
N LEU A 30 -15.90 -1.46 1.99
CA LEU A 30 -15.63 -2.87 1.72
C LEU A 30 -14.66 -3.11 0.56
N PHE A 31 -14.27 -2.05 -0.15
CA PHE A 31 -13.49 -2.13 -1.40
C PHE A 31 -14.19 -2.96 -2.50
N ILE A 32 -15.53 -2.90 -2.60
CA ILE A 32 -16.32 -3.71 -3.54
C ILE A 32 -17.00 -2.90 -4.63
N GLY A 33 -17.32 -3.54 -5.74
CA GLY A 33 -18.09 -2.95 -6.84
C GLY A 33 -17.45 -1.70 -7.44
N ASP A 34 -18.29 -0.77 -7.91
CA ASP A 34 -17.86 0.48 -8.55
C ASP A 34 -18.33 1.71 -7.76
N PRO A 35 -17.54 2.19 -6.77
CA PRO A 35 -17.90 3.38 -6.02
C PRO A 35 -17.84 4.67 -6.85
N VAL A 36 -17.12 4.70 -7.98
CA VAL A 36 -17.05 5.87 -8.86
C VAL A 36 -18.41 6.06 -9.55
N ALA A 37 -19.00 4.99 -10.08
CA ALA A 37 -20.33 5.04 -10.67
C ALA A 37 -21.40 5.49 -9.66
N SER A 38 -21.30 5.07 -8.39
CA SER A 38 -22.20 5.55 -7.32
C SER A 38 -22.04 7.05 -7.05
N ALA A 39 -20.80 7.56 -7.04
CA ALA A 39 -20.53 8.99 -6.87
C ALA A 39 -21.03 9.79 -8.08
N ASP A 40 -20.82 9.31 -9.30
CA ASP A 40 -21.31 9.93 -10.53
C ASP A 40 -22.84 9.98 -10.57
N ALA A 41 -23.52 8.91 -10.16
CA ALA A 41 -24.98 8.88 -10.05
C ALA A 41 -25.49 9.90 -9.02
N ALA A 42 -24.82 10.04 -7.86
CA ALA A 42 -25.18 11.04 -6.86
C ALA A 42 -24.99 12.48 -7.38
N ILE A 43 -23.92 12.74 -8.14
CA ILE A 43 -23.66 14.06 -8.77
C ILE A 43 -24.69 14.36 -9.86
N ALA A 44 -25.05 13.38 -10.69
CA ALA A 44 -26.03 13.56 -11.76
C ALA A 44 -27.41 13.92 -11.21
N GLU A 45 -27.80 13.30 -10.10
CA GLU A 45 -29.06 13.55 -9.41
C GLU A 45 -29.06 14.89 -8.65
N ALA A 46 -27.95 15.23 -8.00
CA ALA A 46 -27.79 16.48 -7.26
C ALA A 46 -26.43 17.15 -7.55
N PRO A 47 -26.32 17.98 -8.60
CA PRO A 47 -25.05 18.58 -9.02
C PRO A 47 -24.38 19.48 -7.96
N ASN A 48 -25.18 20.01 -7.02
CA ASN A 48 -24.71 20.85 -5.92
C ASN A 48 -24.42 20.06 -4.64
N PHE A 49 -24.34 18.72 -4.71
CA PHE A 49 -24.05 17.87 -3.56
C PHE A 49 -22.54 17.79 -3.29
N THR A 50 -22.07 18.54 -2.30
CA THR A 50 -20.65 18.70 -1.97
C THR A 50 -19.94 17.37 -1.70
N MET A 51 -20.52 16.49 -0.87
CA MET A 51 -19.87 15.22 -0.51
C MET A 51 -19.83 14.18 -1.64
N ALA A 52 -20.75 14.23 -2.62
CA ALA A 52 -20.66 13.36 -3.79
C ALA A 52 -19.43 13.72 -4.66
N HIS A 53 -19.17 15.01 -4.86
CA HIS A 53 -17.94 15.47 -5.51
C HIS A 53 -16.69 15.14 -4.69
N ALA A 54 -16.76 15.26 -3.35
CA ALA A 54 -15.65 14.89 -2.48
C ALA A 54 -15.33 13.39 -2.57
N LEU A 55 -16.34 12.51 -2.50
CA LEU A 55 -16.19 11.06 -2.66
C LEU A 55 -15.53 10.72 -4.01
N ARG A 56 -16.05 11.28 -5.10
CA ARG A 56 -15.46 11.09 -6.43
C ARG A 56 -14.00 11.52 -6.49
N ALA A 57 -13.68 12.70 -5.95
CA ALA A 57 -12.29 13.17 -5.91
C ALA A 57 -11.37 12.25 -5.09
N TRP A 58 -11.83 11.75 -3.94
CA TRP A 58 -11.06 10.82 -3.13
C TRP A 58 -10.78 9.49 -3.84
N LEU A 59 -11.78 8.91 -4.49
CA LEU A 59 -11.62 7.66 -5.25
C LEU A 59 -10.50 7.75 -6.29
N PHE A 60 -10.41 8.87 -7.00
CA PHE A 60 -9.35 9.11 -7.97
C PHE A 60 -7.99 9.46 -7.34
N LEU A 61 -7.97 10.18 -6.22
CA LEU A 61 -6.70 10.55 -5.57
C LEU A 61 -6.02 9.36 -4.87
N LEU A 62 -6.80 8.46 -4.28
CA LEU A 62 -6.30 7.33 -3.51
C LEU A 62 -5.75 6.19 -4.38
N SER A 63 -6.01 6.20 -5.70
CA SER A 63 -5.33 5.26 -6.62
C SER A 63 -3.85 5.58 -6.78
N THR A 64 -3.40 6.78 -6.39
CA THR A 64 -2.03 7.31 -6.59
C THR A 64 -1.58 7.40 -8.05
N GLU A 65 -2.51 7.26 -8.99
CA GLU A 65 -2.24 7.34 -10.42
C GLU A 65 -2.19 8.79 -10.90
N ALA A 66 -1.16 9.13 -11.69
CA ALA A 66 -1.02 10.49 -12.22
C ALA A 66 -2.22 10.90 -13.09
N GLN A 67 -2.74 9.99 -13.92
CA GLN A 67 -3.88 10.24 -14.81
C GLN A 67 -5.19 10.51 -14.06
N ALA A 68 -5.38 9.88 -12.89
CA ALA A 68 -6.59 10.03 -12.08
C ALA A 68 -6.73 11.44 -11.49
N ARG A 69 -5.63 12.20 -11.36
CA ARG A 69 -5.63 13.57 -10.82
C ARG A 69 -6.50 14.54 -11.62
N THR A 70 -6.64 14.33 -12.93
CA THR A 70 -7.49 15.17 -13.79
C THR A 70 -8.95 15.09 -13.36
N GLU A 71 -9.44 13.87 -13.13
CA GLU A 71 -10.82 13.62 -12.71
C GLU A 71 -11.08 14.14 -11.29
N ALA A 72 -10.12 13.93 -10.38
CA ALA A 72 -10.20 14.50 -9.03
C ALA A 72 -10.24 16.03 -9.04
N HIS A 73 -9.42 16.67 -9.88
CA HIS A 73 -9.40 18.13 -10.01
C HIS A 73 -10.73 18.67 -10.56
N ALA A 74 -11.35 17.98 -11.51
CA ALA A 74 -12.64 18.37 -12.06
C ALA A 74 -13.73 18.42 -10.96
N SER A 75 -13.83 17.37 -10.13
CA SER A 75 -14.76 17.33 -9.00
C SER A 75 -14.45 18.37 -7.93
N TRP A 76 -13.17 18.53 -7.57
CA TRP A 76 -12.73 19.54 -6.60
C TRP A 76 -13.07 20.97 -7.05
N LYS A 77 -12.86 21.27 -8.34
CA LYS A 77 -13.11 22.59 -8.92
C LYS A 77 -14.58 23.00 -8.81
N VAL A 78 -15.51 22.06 -8.93
CA VAL A 78 -16.93 22.32 -8.71
C VAL A 78 -17.21 22.48 -7.22
N ALA A 79 -16.77 21.51 -6.40
CA ALA A 79 -17.13 21.42 -4.99
C ALA A 79 -16.64 22.60 -4.14
N ARG A 80 -15.49 23.20 -4.47
CA ARG A 80 -14.91 24.33 -3.71
C ARG A 80 -15.78 25.58 -3.66
N ASP A 81 -16.69 25.73 -4.62
CA ASP A 81 -17.56 26.90 -4.75
C ASP A 81 -19.01 26.59 -4.30
N LEU A 82 -19.29 25.36 -3.87
CA LEU A 82 -20.60 24.94 -3.36
C LEU A 82 -20.80 25.31 -1.89
N PRO A 83 -22.05 25.44 -1.41
CA PRO A 83 -22.35 25.53 0.01
C PRO A 83 -21.84 24.30 0.76
N MET A 84 -21.20 24.54 1.91
CA MET A 84 -20.59 23.47 2.71
C MET A 84 -20.62 23.82 4.20
N THR A 85 -20.77 22.79 5.03
CA THR A 85 -20.51 22.83 6.47
C THR A 85 -18.99 22.83 6.74
N ALA A 86 -18.58 23.04 7.99
CA ALA A 86 -17.17 22.99 8.37
C ALA A 86 -16.52 21.61 8.10
N GLN A 87 -17.28 20.52 8.32
CA GLN A 87 -16.87 19.15 8.02
C GLN A 87 -16.57 18.95 6.52
N GLU A 88 -17.54 19.31 5.69
CA GLU A 88 -17.45 19.20 4.23
C GLU A 88 -16.33 20.10 3.68
N ALA A 89 -16.17 21.31 4.21
CA ALA A 89 -15.07 22.21 3.88
C ALA A 89 -13.70 21.60 4.18
N GLY A 90 -13.59 20.85 5.28
CA GLY A 90 -12.37 20.12 5.63
C GLY A 90 -11.98 19.08 4.57
N HIS A 91 -12.94 18.31 4.04
CA HIS A 91 -12.67 17.40 2.92
C HIS A 91 -12.19 18.16 1.69
N ILE A 92 -12.88 19.22 1.28
CA ILE A 92 -12.53 19.97 0.07
C ILE A 92 -11.16 20.65 0.20
N ALA A 93 -10.81 21.15 1.39
CA ALA A 93 -9.49 21.69 1.69
C ALA A 93 -8.40 20.60 1.60
N ALA A 94 -8.63 19.43 2.20
CA ALA A 94 -7.68 18.31 2.14
C ALA A 94 -7.46 17.82 0.70
N ILE A 95 -8.53 17.71 -0.10
CA ILE A 95 -8.43 17.38 -1.53
C ILE A 95 -7.57 18.41 -2.27
N GLY A 96 -7.78 19.70 -2.01
CA GLY A 96 -6.99 20.78 -2.61
C GLY A 96 -5.49 20.70 -2.25
N HIS A 97 -5.18 20.33 -1.00
CA HIS A 97 -3.80 20.09 -0.56
C HIS A 97 -3.17 18.89 -1.29
N LEU A 98 -3.87 17.78 -1.41
CA LEU A 98 -3.35 16.60 -2.10
C LEU A 98 -3.20 16.81 -3.63
N LEU A 99 -4.11 17.56 -4.25
CA LEU A 99 -3.99 18.05 -5.63
C LEU A 99 -2.79 19.00 -5.82
N SER A 100 -2.29 19.58 -4.74
CA SER A 100 -1.08 20.41 -4.74
C SER A 100 0.17 19.64 -4.28
N GLY A 101 0.07 18.31 -4.10
CA GLY A 101 1.18 17.46 -3.67
C GLY A 101 1.52 17.58 -2.17
N GLN A 102 0.63 18.14 -1.36
CA GLN A 102 0.81 18.32 0.10
C GLN A 102 0.05 17.23 0.86
N TRP A 103 0.52 15.99 0.76
CA TRP A 103 -0.02 14.78 1.39
C TRP A 103 -0.09 14.90 2.92
N HIS A 104 1.00 15.33 3.56
CA HIS A 104 1.03 15.51 5.02
C HIS A 104 0.04 16.56 5.49
N ARG A 105 -0.15 17.63 4.71
CA ARG A 105 -1.11 18.69 5.02
C ARG A 105 -2.54 18.21 4.83
N ALA A 106 -2.83 17.48 3.76
CA ALA A 106 -4.13 16.85 3.54
C ALA A 106 -4.49 15.89 4.69
N ALA A 107 -3.55 15.04 5.12
CA ALA A 107 -3.74 14.11 6.23
C ALA A 107 -4.03 14.83 7.57
N ARG A 108 -3.37 15.97 7.82
CA ARG A 108 -3.60 16.80 9.02
C ARG A 108 -4.98 17.48 9.00
N VAL A 109 -5.42 17.99 7.85
CA VAL A 109 -6.78 18.55 7.73
C VAL A 109 -7.83 17.48 8.00
N LEU A 110 -7.65 16.26 7.47
CA LEU A 110 -8.56 15.15 7.79
C LEU A 110 -8.47 14.71 9.26
N GLU A 111 -7.30 14.83 9.90
CA GLU A 111 -7.19 14.66 11.35
C GLU A 111 -8.08 15.65 12.10
N ASP A 112 -8.03 16.94 11.78
CA ASP A 112 -8.88 17.96 12.41
C ASP A 112 -10.39 17.69 12.18
N VAL A 113 -10.76 17.24 10.97
CA VAL A 113 -12.13 16.80 10.66
C VAL A 113 -12.54 15.66 11.57
N THR A 114 -11.74 14.59 11.65
CA THR A 114 -12.09 13.39 12.44
C THR A 114 -12.06 13.63 13.95
N ILE A 115 -11.32 14.62 14.45
CA ILE A 115 -11.37 15.04 15.86
C ILE A 115 -12.72 15.69 16.19
N THR A 116 -13.22 16.53 15.29
CA THR A 116 -14.48 17.27 15.48
C THR A 116 -15.70 16.42 15.13
N HIS A 117 -15.56 15.55 14.13
CA HIS A 117 -16.60 14.69 13.55
C HIS A 117 -16.14 13.23 13.56
N PRO A 118 -16.06 12.58 14.74
CA PRO A 118 -15.48 11.24 14.86
C PRO A 118 -16.29 10.16 14.13
N HIS A 119 -17.55 10.41 13.76
CA HIS A 119 -18.38 9.51 12.96
C HIS A 119 -18.27 9.73 11.45
N ASP A 120 -17.39 10.61 10.99
CA ASP A 120 -17.08 10.76 9.57
C ASP A 120 -16.19 9.60 9.09
N LEU A 121 -16.84 8.51 8.69
CA LEU A 121 -16.14 7.30 8.26
C LEU A 121 -15.34 7.50 6.98
N LEU A 122 -15.77 8.39 6.08
CA LEU A 122 -15.00 8.72 4.89
C LEU A 122 -13.72 9.45 5.28
N ALA A 123 -13.79 10.47 6.14
CA ALA A 123 -12.61 11.18 6.62
C ALA A 123 -11.63 10.25 7.36
N LEU A 124 -12.15 9.32 8.16
CA LEU A 124 -11.33 8.30 8.82
C LEU A 124 -10.60 7.41 7.81
N GLN A 125 -11.32 6.85 6.84
CA GLN A 125 -10.75 5.90 5.88
C GLN A 125 -9.79 6.55 4.88
N VAL A 126 -10.13 7.73 4.36
CA VAL A 126 -9.23 8.50 3.49
C VAL A 126 -8.00 8.96 4.27
N GLY A 127 -8.19 9.50 5.48
CA GLY A 127 -7.08 9.94 6.33
C GLY A 127 -6.13 8.80 6.66
N HIS A 128 -6.68 7.62 6.96
CA HIS A 128 -5.91 6.41 7.20
C HIS A 128 -5.08 5.99 5.97
N GLN A 129 -5.64 6.06 4.75
CA GLN A 129 -4.87 5.80 3.53
C GLN A 129 -3.75 6.83 3.30
N LEU A 130 -3.98 8.13 3.59
CA LEU A 130 -2.91 9.13 3.51
C LEU A 130 -1.80 8.88 4.55
N ASP A 131 -2.16 8.46 5.76
CA ASP A 131 -1.19 8.08 6.79
C ASP A 131 -0.35 6.87 6.32
N PHE A 132 -0.96 5.93 5.58
CA PHE A 132 -0.26 4.81 4.95
C PHE A 132 0.72 5.28 3.86
N PHE A 133 0.27 6.11 2.92
CA PHE A 133 1.12 6.60 1.83
C PHE A 133 2.29 7.47 2.32
N THR A 134 2.12 8.14 3.46
CA THR A 134 3.18 8.93 4.11
C THR A 134 4.01 8.12 5.12
N GLY A 135 3.71 6.84 5.30
CA GLY A 135 4.42 5.94 6.21
C GLY A 135 4.31 6.31 7.69
N ASN A 136 3.22 6.97 8.07
CA ASN A 136 2.96 7.44 9.42
C ASN A 136 2.20 6.38 10.25
N ALA A 137 2.92 5.33 10.65
CA ALA A 137 2.36 4.21 11.43
C ALA A 137 1.67 4.66 12.72
N ARG A 138 2.21 5.70 13.39
CA ARG A 138 1.56 6.27 14.57
C ARG A 138 0.17 6.79 14.24
N MET A 139 0.01 7.49 13.12
CA MET A 139 -1.27 8.06 12.74
C MET A 139 -2.26 7.03 12.22
N LEU A 140 -1.79 5.95 11.54
CA LEU A 140 -2.64 4.79 11.23
C LEU A 140 -3.36 4.27 12.48
N ARG A 141 -2.62 4.09 13.58
CA ARG A 141 -3.20 3.70 14.88
C ARG A 141 -4.00 4.83 15.54
N ASP A 142 -3.38 5.98 15.73
CA ASP A 142 -3.88 7.02 16.64
C ASP A 142 -5.08 7.78 16.06
N ARG A 143 -5.23 7.89 14.73
CA ARG A 143 -6.43 8.47 14.10
C ARG A 143 -7.67 7.70 14.52
N ILE A 144 -7.59 6.38 14.42
CA ILE A 144 -8.70 5.49 14.75
C ILE A 144 -8.89 5.40 16.26
N ALA A 145 -7.80 5.30 17.03
CA ALA A 145 -7.86 5.27 18.49
C ALA A 145 -8.53 6.52 19.09
N ARG A 146 -8.36 7.70 18.48
CA ARG A 146 -9.03 8.94 18.90
C ARG A 146 -10.53 8.96 18.59
N ALA A 147 -10.94 8.39 17.47
CA ALA A 147 -12.36 8.32 17.12
C ALA A 147 -13.09 7.27 17.95
N ARG A 148 -12.43 6.14 18.26
CA ARG A 148 -13.02 4.95 18.90
C ARG A 148 -13.92 5.22 20.12
N PRO A 149 -13.62 6.13 21.07
CA PRO A 149 -14.51 6.39 22.21
C PRO A 149 -15.90 6.93 21.83
N ALA A 150 -16.06 7.50 20.64
CA ALA A 150 -17.36 7.94 20.14
C ALA A 150 -18.16 6.83 19.45
N TRP A 151 -17.54 5.67 19.16
CA TRP A 151 -18.16 4.57 18.43
C TRP A 151 -18.63 3.46 19.37
N SER A 152 -19.56 2.66 18.88
CA SER A 152 -20.09 1.47 19.54
C SER A 152 -20.30 0.36 18.52
N PRO A 153 -20.42 -0.92 18.94
CA PRO A 153 -20.74 -2.02 18.03
C PRO A 153 -22.03 -1.82 17.22
N GLU A 154 -22.97 -1.03 17.71
CA GLU A 154 -24.22 -0.70 17.02
C GLU A 154 -24.07 0.41 15.97
N THR A 155 -22.93 1.10 15.93
CA THR A 155 -22.68 2.18 14.96
C THR A 155 -22.34 1.60 13.58
N PRO A 156 -23.09 1.96 12.51
CA PRO A 156 -22.83 1.43 11.17
C PRO A 156 -21.41 1.73 10.67
N GLY A 157 -20.68 0.69 10.31
CA GLY A 157 -19.26 0.75 9.92
C GLY A 157 -18.27 0.42 11.06
N TRP A 158 -18.75 -0.11 12.19
CA TRP A 158 -17.90 -0.56 13.30
C TRP A 158 -16.79 -1.54 12.85
N HIS A 159 -17.12 -2.48 11.96
CA HIS A 159 -16.13 -3.42 11.39
C HIS A 159 -15.00 -2.68 10.66
N THR A 160 -15.31 -1.67 9.82
CA THR A 160 -14.30 -0.87 9.12
C THR A 160 -13.40 -0.12 10.10
N LEU A 161 -13.98 0.45 11.17
CA LEU A 161 -13.19 1.11 12.22
C LEU A 161 -12.21 0.12 12.88
N LEU A 162 -12.67 -1.08 13.22
CA LEU A 162 -11.84 -2.13 13.80
C LEU A 162 -10.75 -2.60 12.82
N GLY A 163 -11.08 -2.79 11.54
CA GLY A 163 -10.12 -3.18 10.51
C GLY A 163 -9.01 -2.14 10.31
N MET A 164 -9.34 -0.85 10.26
CA MET A 164 -8.35 0.22 10.22
C MET A 164 -7.49 0.25 11.49
N HIS A 165 -8.11 0.10 12.67
CA HIS A 165 -7.35 0.05 13.92
C HIS A 165 -6.39 -1.16 13.96
N ALA A 166 -6.85 -2.33 13.50
CA ALA A 166 -6.04 -3.54 13.42
C ALA A 166 -4.78 -3.32 12.59
N PHE A 167 -4.92 -2.72 11.40
CA PHE A 167 -3.78 -2.40 10.55
C PHE A 167 -2.84 -1.37 11.19
N GLY A 168 -3.38 -0.31 11.81
CA GLY A 168 -2.55 0.66 12.53
C GLY A 168 -1.80 0.07 13.74
N LEU A 169 -2.40 -0.88 14.45
CA LEU A 169 -1.75 -1.61 15.54
C LEU A 169 -0.63 -2.51 15.02
N GLU A 170 -0.86 -3.18 13.89
CA GLU A 170 0.14 -4.04 13.23
C GLU A 170 1.35 -3.25 12.74
N GLU A 171 1.15 -2.12 12.06
CA GLU A 171 2.27 -1.28 11.59
C GLU A 171 3.07 -0.67 12.77
N MET A 172 2.48 -0.63 13.98
CA MET A 172 3.14 -0.22 15.23
C MET A 172 3.74 -1.39 16.03
N GLY A 173 3.62 -2.64 15.56
CA GLY A 173 4.15 -3.84 16.19
C GLY A 173 3.31 -4.40 17.35
N ASP A 174 2.09 -3.91 17.57
CA ASP A 174 1.15 -4.46 18.57
C ASP A 174 0.31 -5.59 17.95
N TYR A 175 1.00 -6.66 17.57
CA TYR A 175 0.47 -7.75 16.76
C TYR A 175 -0.70 -8.49 17.42
N ALA A 176 -0.66 -8.69 18.74
CA ALA A 176 -1.72 -9.42 19.45
C ALA A 176 -3.04 -8.64 19.45
N ALA A 177 -2.98 -7.32 19.70
CA ALA A 177 -4.15 -6.46 19.65
C ALA A 177 -4.66 -6.30 18.21
N ALA A 178 -3.75 -6.19 17.24
CA ALA A 178 -4.07 -6.12 15.82
C ALA A 178 -4.84 -7.35 15.34
N GLU A 179 -4.34 -8.56 15.63
CA GLU A 179 -4.99 -9.81 15.22
C GLU A 179 -6.37 -9.95 15.85
N ALA A 180 -6.52 -9.63 17.14
CA ALA A 180 -7.82 -9.69 17.81
C ALA A 180 -8.84 -8.75 17.17
N ALA A 181 -8.46 -7.49 16.92
CA ALA A 181 -9.34 -6.50 16.31
C ALA A 181 -9.70 -6.86 14.86
N GLY A 182 -8.75 -7.34 14.06
CA GLY A 182 -8.97 -7.75 12.68
C GLY A 182 -9.89 -8.96 12.57
N ARG A 183 -9.71 -9.97 13.43
CA ARG A 183 -10.59 -11.14 13.49
C ARG A 183 -12.01 -10.77 13.94
N GLU A 184 -12.15 -9.85 14.89
CA GLU A 184 -13.46 -9.33 15.31
C GLU A 184 -14.17 -8.63 14.14
N ALA A 185 -13.47 -7.76 13.41
CA ALA A 185 -14.01 -7.07 12.25
C ALA A 185 -14.54 -8.03 11.17
N VAL A 186 -13.75 -9.05 10.79
CA VAL A 186 -14.18 -10.09 9.83
C VAL A 186 -15.35 -10.91 10.38
N GLY A 187 -15.41 -11.14 11.69
CA GLY A 187 -16.53 -11.80 12.34
C GLY A 187 -17.84 -11.00 12.28
N ILE A 188 -17.76 -9.67 12.23
CA ILE A 188 -18.92 -8.78 12.08
C ILE A 188 -19.32 -8.65 10.61
N GLU A 189 -18.35 -8.45 9.72
CA GLU A 189 -18.56 -8.30 8.28
C GLU A 189 -17.57 -9.17 7.51
N ARG A 190 -18.08 -10.29 7.00
CA ARG A 190 -17.31 -11.33 6.32
C ARG A 190 -16.55 -10.79 5.10
N ARG A 191 -17.07 -9.75 4.43
CA ARG A 191 -16.45 -9.15 3.23
C ARG A 191 -15.43 -8.04 3.55
N ASP A 192 -15.08 -7.80 4.80
CA ASP A 192 -14.08 -6.79 5.16
C ASP A 192 -12.66 -7.23 4.75
N ALA A 193 -12.30 -6.96 3.50
CA ALA A 193 -11.02 -7.33 2.91
C ALA A 193 -9.83 -6.59 3.55
N TRP A 194 -10.06 -5.43 4.16
CA TRP A 194 -9.01 -4.67 4.86
C TRP A 194 -8.71 -5.25 6.24
N ALA A 195 -9.72 -5.70 6.97
CA ALA A 195 -9.52 -6.43 8.22
C ALA A 195 -8.87 -7.81 7.98
N GLN A 196 -9.30 -8.52 6.93
CA GLN A 196 -8.67 -9.76 6.49
C GLN A 196 -7.16 -9.55 6.22
N HIS A 197 -6.85 -8.48 5.48
CA HIS A 197 -5.49 -8.03 5.19
C HIS A 197 -4.68 -7.71 6.44
N ALA A 198 -5.24 -6.97 7.40
CA ALA A 198 -4.53 -6.61 8.63
C ALA A 198 -4.09 -7.85 9.43
N VAL A 199 -4.93 -8.89 9.48
CA VAL A 199 -4.56 -10.16 10.13
C VAL A 199 -3.49 -10.90 9.31
N ALA A 200 -3.56 -10.88 7.97
CA ALA A 200 -2.51 -11.44 7.13
C ALA A 200 -1.16 -10.76 7.43
N HIS A 201 -1.16 -9.44 7.51
CA HIS A 201 0.00 -8.66 7.90
C HIS A 201 0.61 -9.11 9.24
N VAL A 202 -0.21 -9.29 10.29
CA VAL A 202 0.26 -9.80 11.58
C VAL A 202 0.95 -11.16 11.43
N LEU A 203 0.32 -12.10 10.74
CA LEU A 203 0.83 -13.47 10.59
C LEU A 203 2.12 -13.50 9.76
N GLU A 204 2.21 -12.69 8.71
CA GLU A 204 3.41 -12.47 7.92
C GLU A 204 4.55 -11.91 8.78
N MET A 205 4.31 -10.83 9.53
CA MET A 205 5.33 -10.16 10.33
C MET A 205 5.83 -11.02 11.50
N GLN A 206 4.99 -11.89 12.06
CA GLN A 206 5.37 -12.87 13.09
C GLN A 206 5.99 -14.16 12.54
N GLY A 207 6.06 -14.35 11.22
CA GLY A 207 6.56 -15.59 10.61
C GLY A 207 5.63 -16.80 10.81
N ARG A 208 4.34 -16.57 11.08
CA ARG A 208 3.31 -17.61 11.27
C ARG A 208 2.70 -18.02 9.94
N THR A 209 3.54 -18.55 9.06
CA THR A 209 3.22 -18.78 7.65
C THR A 209 2.05 -19.75 7.43
N GLU A 210 2.01 -20.88 8.15
CA GLU A 210 0.92 -21.86 8.03
C GLU A 210 -0.43 -21.30 8.50
N ASP A 211 -0.43 -20.57 9.62
CA ASP A 211 -1.61 -19.85 10.11
C ASP A 211 -2.10 -18.82 9.08
N GLY A 212 -1.16 -18.12 8.44
CA GLY A 212 -1.42 -17.14 7.38
C GLY A 212 -2.15 -17.74 6.18
N ILE A 213 -1.63 -18.87 5.68
CA ILE A 213 -2.27 -19.61 4.58
C ILE A 213 -3.66 -20.08 5.01
N ALA A 214 -3.79 -20.70 6.18
CA ALA A 214 -5.08 -21.18 6.68
C ALA A 214 -6.10 -20.05 6.83
N TRP A 215 -5.69 -18.90 7.37
CA TRP A 215 -6.54 -17.72 7.53
C TRP A 215 -7.02 -17.18 6.18
N MET A 216 -6.12 -17.02 5.21
CA MET A 216 -6.47 -16.43 3.92
C MET A 216 -7.30 -17.37 3.05
N THR A 217 -7.07 -18.68 3.13
CA THR A 217 -7.73 -19.67 2.27
C THR A 217 -9.01 -20.26 2.86
N ALA A 218 -9.31 -20.03 4.14
CA ALA A 218 -10.53 -20.53 4.79
C ALA A 218 -11.82 -20.09 4.08
N ASP A 219 -11.83 -18.86 3.56
CA ASP A 219 -12.98 -18.29 2.84
C ASP A 219 -12.51 -17.24 1.82
N SER A 220 -11.70 -17.68 0.85
CA SER A 220 -11.11 -16.77 -0.13
C SER A 220 -12.14 -16.00 -0.95
N ALA A 221 -13.32 -16.58 -1.18
CA ALA A 221 -14.41 -15.93 -1.93
C ALA A 221 -14.89 -14.64 -1.24
N ALA A 222 -14.93 -14.60 0.09
CA ALA A 222 -15.43 -13.45 0.84
C ALA A 222 -14.68 -12.15 0.56
N TRP A 223 -13.35 -12.23 0.49
CA TRP A 223 -12.48 -11.06 0.33
C TRP A 223 -11.96 -10.88 -1.10
N SER A 224 -12.14 -11.86 -2.00
CA SER A 224 -11.63 -11.78 -3.38
C SER A 224 -12.68 -11.54 -4.46
N GLU A 225 -13.94 -11.93 -4.25
CA GLU A 225 -14.99 -11.74 -5.26
C GLU A 225 -15.49 -10.29 -5.27
N ASP A 226 -15.43 -9.66 -6.45
CA ASP A 226 -15.86 -8.27 -6.67
C ASP A 226 -15.20 -7.31 -5.66
N ASN A 227 -13.89 -7.44 -5.48
CA ASN A 227 -13.13 -6.65 -4.51
C ASN A 227 -11.84 -6.06 -5.13
N PHE A 228 -11.68 -4.74 -5.01
CA PHE A 228 -10.51 -3.99 -5.49
C PHE A 228 -9.20 -4.40 -4.78
N PHE A 229 -9.28 -4.91 -3.55
CA PHE A 229 -8.13 -5.30 -2.75
C PHE A 229 -7.77 -6.79 -2.89
N ALA A 230 -8.48 -7.52 -3.75
CA ALA A 230 -8.32 -8.97 -3.93
C ALA A 230 -6.90 -9.36 -4.35
N VAL A 231 -6.32 -8.66 -5.33
CA VAL A 231 -4.97 -8.93 -5.83
C VAL A 231 -3.94 -8.79 -4.72
N HIS A 232 -4.04 -7.73 -3.92
CA HIS A 232 -3.13 -7.50 -2.79
C HIS A 232 -3.24 -8.60 -1.73
N ASN A 233 -4.46 -9.06 -1.44
CA ASN A 233 -4.65 -10.19 -0.52
C ASN A 233 -4.10 -11.51 -1.09
N TRP A 234 -4.24 -11.77 -2.40
CA TRP A 234 -3.59 -12.91 -3.05
C TRP A 234 -2.06 -12.80 -3.07
N TRP A 235 -1.52 -11.58 -3.15
CA TRP A 235 -0.09 -11.34 -3.03
C TRP A 235 0.46 -11.74 -1.66
N HIS A 236 -0.26 -11.47 -0.56
CA HIS A 236 0.08 -12.00 0.77
C HIS A 236 0.07 -13.53 0.82
N VAL A 237 -0.91 -14.17 0.18
CA VAL A 237 -0.93 -15.66 0.06
C VAL A 237 0.35 -16.13 -0.65
N ALA A 238 0.74 -15.48 -1.73
CA ALA A 238 1.97 -15.80 -2.43
C ALA A 238 3.23 -15.56 -1.57
N LEU A 239 3.26 -14.54 -0.72
CA LEU A 239 4.36 -14.33 0.21
C LEU A 239 4.52 -15.47 1.21
N TYR A 240 3.43 -16.02 1.73
CA TYR A 240 3.52 -17.19 2.61
C TYR A 240 4.11 -18.42 1.91
N HIS A 241 3.66 -18.75 0.70
CA HIS A 241 4.22 -19.85 -0.09
C HIS A 241 5.68 -19.57 -0.47
N LEU A 242 6.01 -18.31 -0.74
CA LEU A 242 7.37 -17.91 -1.00
C LEU A 242 8.26 -18.10 0.24
N GLU A 243 7.76 -17.80 1.44
CA GLU A 243 8.50 -17.95 2.69
C GLU A 243 8.91 -19.43 2.94
N THR A 244 8.05 -20.39 2.59
CA THR A 244 8.35 -21.84 2.68
C THR A 244 9.14 -22.39 1.49
N GLY A 245 9.25 -21.63 0.40
CA GLY A 245 9.96 -22.03 -0.81
C GLY A 245 9.10 -22.81 -1.83
N ASP A 246 7.77 -22.76 -1.71
CA ASP A 246 6.84 -23.35 -2.68
C ASP A 246 6.70 -22.46 -3.93
N ILE A 247 7.76 -22.44 -4.74
CA ILE A 247 7.85 -21.59 -5.94
C ILE A 247 6.78 -21.93 -6.99
N ALA A 248 6.37 -23.19 -7.09
CA ALA A 248 5.36 -23.61 -8.04
C ALA A 248 4.01 -22.94 -7.73
N GLU A 249 3.62 -22.91 -6.46
CA GLU A 249 2.39 -22.25 -6.03
C GLU A 249 2.46 -20.73 -6.16
N VAL A 250 3.62 -20.13 -5.86
CA VAL A 250 3.84 -18.69 -6.08
C VAL A 250 3.63 -18.31 -7.55
N LEU A 251 4.18 -19.08 -8.50
CA LEU A 251 3.98 -18.84 -9.93
C LEU A 251 2.52 -19.09 -10.36
N ARG A 252 1.85 -20.11 -9.79
CA ARG A 252 0.42 -20.35 -10.03
C ARG A 252 -0.45 -19.17 -9.59
N LEU A 253 -0.15 -18.58 -8.42
CA LEU A 253 -0.84 -17.41 -7.91
C LEU A 253 -0.52 -16.16 -8.75
N PHE A 254 0.73 -16.00 -9.18
CA PHE A 254 1.14 -14.93 -10.09
C PHE A 254 0.35 -14.99 -11.41
N ASP A 255 0.34 -16.15 -12.07
CA ASP A 255 -0.29 -16.35 -13.39
C ASP A 255 -1.82 -16.39 -13.34
N GLY A 256 -2.40 -16.56 -12.16
CA GLY A 256 -3.84 -16.57 -11.93
C GLY A 256 -4.31 -15.27 -11.30
N PRO A 257 -4.63 -15.28 -9.99
CA PRO A 257 -5.31 -14.16 -9.34
C PRO A 257 -4.51 -12.86 -9.22
N ILE A 258 -3.18 -12.89 -9.29
CA ILE A 258 -2.38 -11.66 -9.10
C ILE A 258 -2.20 -10.89 -10.42
N TYR A 259 -1.74 -11.56 -11.47
CA TYR A 259 -1.42 -10.89 -12.74
C TYR A 259 -1.87 -11.66 -14.00
N GLY A 260 -2.67 -12.71 -13.84
CA GLY A 260 -3.24 -13.46 -14.98
C GLY A 260 -4.15 -12.60 -15.86
N ALA A 261 -4.96 -11.74 -15.23
CA ALA A 261 -5.81 -10.76 -15.91
C ALA A 261 -5.02 -9.53 -16.43
N ARG A 262 -3.74 -9.38 -16.04
CA ARG A 262 -2.87 -8.25 -16.39
C ARG A 262 -3.53 -6.90 -16.09
N SER A 263 -4.01 -6.76 -14.87
CA SER A 263 -4.65 -5.53 -14.41
C SER A 263 -3.70 -4.33 -14.58
N PRO A 264 -4.14 -3.23 -15.20
CA PRO A 264 -3.34 -2.01 -15.33
C PRO A 264 -3.44 -1.11 -14.09
N ILE A 265 -4.14 -1.54 -13.04
CA ILE A 265 -4.29 -0.76 -11.81
C ILE A 265 -2.97 -0.72 -11.07
N MET A 266 -2.60 0.46 -10.59
CA MET A 266 -1.27 0.70 -10.01
C MET A 266 -0.90 -0.32 -8.93
N ILE A 267 -1.73 -0.51 -7.90
CA ILE A 267 -1.43 -1.41 -6.78
C ILE A 267 -1.16 -2.86 -7.22
N ASP A 268 -1.94 -3.37 -8.17
CA ASP A 268 -1.78 -4.72 -8.71
C ASP A 268 -0.42 -4.88 -9.42
N MET A 269 -0.01 -3.85 -10.17
CA MET A 269 1.29 -3.83 -10.82
C MET A 269 2.45 -3.73 -9.81
N LEU A 270 2.28 -2.96 -8.72
CA LEU A 270 3.28 -2.90 -7.63
C LEU A 270 3.48 -4.29 -7.01
N ASP A 271 2.39 -4.99 -6.69
CA ASP A 271 2.42 -6.32 -6.09
C ASP A 271 3.08 -7.34 -7.03
N ALA A 272 2.71 -7.33 -8.31
CA ALA A 272 3.33 -8.17 -9.32
C ALA A 272 4.85 -7.92 -9.45
N ALA A 273 5.28 -6.65 -9.51
CA ALA A 273 6.69 -6.28 -9.62
C ALA A 273 7.48 -6.73 -8.38
N ALA A 274 6.92 -6.48 -7.20
CA ALA A 274 7.51 -6.83 -5.92
C ALA A 274 7.63 -8.36 -5.74
N LEU A 275 6.68 -9.14 -6.25
CA LEU A 275 6.72 -10.61 -6.20
C LEU A 275 7.76 -11.18 -7.17
N LEU A 276 7.78 -10.73 -8.43
CA LEU A 276 8.79 -11.14 -9.40
C LEU A 276 10.21 -10.75 -8.95
N TRP A 277 10.37 -9.59 -8.31
CA TRP A 277 11.67 -9.19 -7.78
C TRP A 277 12.13 -10.14 -6.67
N ARG A 278 11.25 -10.52 -5.73
CA ARG A 278 11.59 -11.49 -4.69
C ARG A 278 11.97 -12.86 -5.28
N LEU A 279 11.32 -13.31 -6.36
CA LEU A 279 11.72 -14.51 -7.10
C LEU A 279 13.10 -14.36 -7.76
N ARG A 280 13.41 -13.20 -8.34
CA ARG A 280 14.72 -12.88 -8.91
C ARG A 280 15.84 -12.93 -7.86
N LEU A 281 15.60 -12.41 -6.66
CA LEU A 281 16.57 -12.49 -5.55
C LEU A 281 16.96 -13.94 -5.22
N ARG A 282 16.04 -14.89 -5.46
CA ARG A 282 16.23 -16.34 -5.27
C ARG A 282 16.76 -17.06 -6.51
N ASN A 283 17.12 -16.34 -7.57
CA ASN A 283 17.53 -16.89 -8.87
C ASN A 283 16.48 -17.82 -9.51
N THR A 284 15.20 -17.58 -9.24
CA THR A 284 14.11 -18.30 -9.91
C THR A 284 13.97 -17.78 -11.34
N ASP A 285 13.88 -18.70 -12.30
CA ASP A 285 13.49 -18.37 -13.67
C ASP A 285 11.99 -18.04 -13.70
N VAL A 286 11.66 -16.81 -14.09
CA VAL A 286 10.30 -16.31 -14.19
C VAL A 286 9.80 -16.25 -15.64
N GLY A 287 10.57 -16.76 -16.60
CA GLY A 287 10.22 -16.75 -18.02
C GLY A 287 10.02 -15.35 -18.57
N ASP A 288 8.92 -15.13 -19.28
CA ASP A 288 8.56 -13.88 -19.96
C ASP A 288 7.70 -12.93 -19.10
N ARG A 289 7.51 -13.21 -17.81
CA ARG A 289 6.60 -12.46 -16.93
C ARG A 289 6.98 -10.98 -16.74
N TRP A 290 8.25 -10.63 -16.94
CA TRP A 290 8.70 -9.24 -16.83
C TRP A 290 8.18 -8.36 -17.97
N GLN A 291 8.10 -8.88 -19.19
CA GLN A 291 7.75 -8.13 -20.40
C GLN A 291 6.34 -7.51 -20.32
N PRO A 292 5.24 -8.27 -20.10
CA PRO A 292 3.91 -7.68 -20.04
C PRO A 292 3.73 -6.74 -18.83
N LEU A 293 4.51 -6.93 -17.76
CA LEU A 293 4.49 -6.02 -16.61
C LEU A 293 5.20 -4.69 -16.91
N ALA A 294 6.36 -4.75 -17.57
CA ALA A 294 7.07 -3.55 -18.01
C ALA A 294 6.26 -2.76 -19.04
N GLU A 295 5.57 -3.43 -19.97
CA GLU A 295 4.66 -2.78 -20.92
C GLU A 295 3.54 -2.01 -20.21
N ALA A 296 2.95 -2.60 -19.17
CA ALA A 296 1.89 -1.96 -18.38
C ALA A 296 2.41 -0.72 -17.61
N PHE A 297 3.60 -0.80 -17.03
CA PHE A 297 4.23 0.35 -16.34
C PHE A 297 4.71 1.46 -17.27
N ALA A 298 4.85 1.22 -18.58
CA ALA A 298 5.48 2.17 -19.49
C ALA A 298 4.81 3.57 -19.49
N THR A 299 3.49 3.63 -19.28
CA THR A 299 2.73 4.88 -19.20
C THR A 299 3.03 5.68 -17.92
N ALA A 300 3.53 5.02 -16.87
CA ALA A 300 3.87 5.63 -15.58
C ALA A 300 5.36 6.01 -15.47
N ALA A 301 6.22 5.56 -16.39
CA ALA A 301 7.68 5.73 -16.31
C ALA A 301 8.13 7.20 -16.13
N GLY A 302 7.42 8.15 -16.75
CA GLY A 302 7.73 9.58 -16.69
C GLY A 302 6.92 10.38 -15.67
N ALA A 303 6.13 9.74 -14.81
CA ALA A 303 5.16 10.45 -13.97
C ALA A 303 5.82 11.18 -12.78
N GLY A 304 6.74 10.52 -12.07
CA GLY A 304 7.46 11.07 -10.91
C GLY A 304 6.53 11.66 -9.85
N ASN A 305 5.32 11.12 -9.67
CA ASN A 305 4.30 11.66 -8.76
C ASN A 305 4.28 10.94 -7.39
N TYR A 306 4.83 9.73 -7.32
CA TYR A 306 4.95 8.97 -6.07
C TYR A 306 6.17 8.03 -6.12
N ALA A 307 7.16 8.30 -5.28
CA ALA A 307 8.46 7.61 -5.27
C ALA A 307 8.35 6.09 -5.08
N PHE A 308 7.32 5.63 -4.37
CA PHE A 308 7.05 4.21 -4.19
C PHE A 308 6.68 3.51 -5.51
N ASN A 309 5.90 4.19 -6.36
CA ASN A 309 5.53 3.66 -7.69
C ASN A 309 6.75 3.62 -8.60
N ASP A 310 7.58 4.67 -8.57
CA ASP A 310 8.82 4.75 -9.36
C ASP A 310 9.78 3.57 -9.06
N LEU A 311 9.90 3.18 -7.78
CA LEU A 311 10.72 2.04 -7.36
C LEU A 311 10.23 0.73 -8.01
N HIS A 312 8.93 0.46 -7.97
CA HIS A 312 8.36 -0.78 -8.50
C HIS A 312 8.35 -0.83 -10.02
N ALA A 313 8.08 0.30 -10.68
CA ALA A 313 8.24 0.43 -12.13
C ALA A 313 9.70 0.10 -12.53
N THR A 314 10.67 0.58 -11.75
CA THR A 314 12.09 0.26 -11.98
C THR A 314 12.38 -1.23 -11.85
N MET A 315 11.78 -1.95 -10.90
CA MET A 315 11.92 -3.41 -10.80
C MET A 315 11.46 -4.11 -12.09
N ALA A 316 10.30 -3.71 -12.62
CA ALA A 316 9.77 -4.25 -13.87
C ALA A 316 10.68 -3.94 -15.07
N PHE A 317 11.12 -2.69 -15.23
CA PHE A 317 11.98 -2.28 -16.34
C PHE A 317 13.38 -2.92 -16.29
N VAL A 318 13.98 -3.03 -15.10
CA VAL A 318 15.23 -3.76 -14.90
C VAL A 318 15.04 -5.25 -15.18
N GLY A 319 13.92 -5.83 -14.73
CA GLY A 319 13.53 -7.20 -15.01
C GLY A 319 13.46 -7.53 -16.50
N ALA A 320 12.83 -6.63 -17.27
CA ALA A 320 12.61 -6.78 -18.71
C ALA A 320 13.76 -6.26 -19.60
N GLY A 321 14.74 -5.55 -19.03
CA GLY A 321 15.88 -4.99 -19.78
C GLY A 321 15.61 -3.65 -20.49
N HIS A 322 14.55 -2.93 -20.13
CA HIS A 322 14.17 -1.64 -20.71
C HIS A 322 14.96 -0.47 -20.11
N ARG A 323 16.22 -0.33 -20.54
CA ARG A 323 17.13 0.72 -20.06
C ARG A 323 16.64 2.15 -20.34
N ASP A 324 15.93 2.34 -21.44
CA ASP A 324 15.30 3.60 -21.82
C ASP A 324 14.22 4.00 -20.81
N LEU A 325 13.35 3.08 -20.39
CA LEU A 325 12.31 3.33 -19.38
C LEU A 325 12.92 3.56 -17.99
N VAL A 326 13.99 2.85 -17.62
CA VAL A 326 14.76 3.13 -16.39
C VAL A 326 15.29 4.57 -16.39
N ASN A 327 15.85 5.04 -17.51
CA ASN A 327 16.35 6.41 -17.60
C ASN A 327 15.22 7.46 -17.52
N GLN A 328 14.02 7.15 -18.04
CA GLN A 328 12.85 8.01 -17.90
C GLN A 328 12.44 8.16 -16.43
N VAL A 329 12.42 7.06 -15.66
CA VAL A 329 12.14 7.11 -14.22
C VAL A 329 13.16 7.97 -13.47
N LEU A 330 14.45 7.80 -13.75
CA LEU A 330 15.50 8.61 -13.11
C LEU A 330 15.35 10.10 -13.44
N ALA A 331 15.06 10.45 -14.70
CA ALA A 331 14.81 11.83 -15.09
C ALA A 331 13.58 12.41 -14.37
N ALA A 332 12.49 11.65 -14.28
CA ALA A 332 11.28 12.05 -13.56
C ALA A 332 11.54 12.25 -12.06
N GLN A 333 12.37 11.41 -11.44
CA GLN A 333 12.78 11.58 -10.05
C GLN A 333 13.66 12.83 -9.84
N ASP A 334 14.57 13.12 -10.77
CA ASP A 334 15.41 14.32 -10.72
C ASP A 334 14.55 15.59 -10.80
N GLU A 335 13.55 15.61 -11.68
CA GLU A 335 12.56 16.69 -11.75
C GLU A 335 11.70 16.78 -10.49
N ALA A 336 11.21 15.63 -9.98
CA ALA A 336 10.38 15.57 -8.77
C ALA A 336 11.10 16.13 -7.55
N MET A 337 12.39 15.85 -7.39
CA MET A 337 13.21 16.43 -6.31
C MET A 337 13.38 17.96 -6.42
N GLY A 338 13.07 18.57 -7.55
CA GLY A 338 13.06 20.04 -7.70
C GLY A 338 11.74 20.70 -7.28
N ARG A 339 10.69 19.92 -7.02
CA ARG A 339 9.35 20.43 -6.69
C ARG A 339 9.25 20.81 -5.21
N ASP A 340 8.28 21.65 -4.88
CA ASP A 340 7.90 22.02 -3.51
C ASP A 340 6.65 21.23 -3.07
N ASP A 341 6.80 19.91 -3.05
CA ASP A 341 5.76 18.95 -2.65
C ASP A 341 6.33 17.83 -1.78
N ASP A 342 5.46 17.02 -1.17
CA ASP A 342 5.91 15.94 -0.27
C ASP A 342 6.64 14.82 -1.03
N ASN A 343 6.32 14.61 -2.32
CA ASN A 343 6.99 13.60 -3.12
C ASN A 343 8.46 13.96 -3.37
N ALA A 344 8.82 15.23 -3.44
CA ALA A 344 10.22 15.67 -3.48
C ALA A 344 11.00 15.14 -2.27
N GLY A 345 10.37 15.12 -1.08
CA GLY A 345 10.91 14.51 0.14
C GLY A 345 11.00 12.99 0.03
N PHE A 346 9.90 12.33 -0.36
CA PHE A 346 9.85 10.87 -0.52
C PHE A 346 10.95 10.35 -1.47
N THR A 347 11.11 11.01 -2.61
CA THR A 347 12.13 10.69 -3.61
C THR A 347 13.53 10.98 -3.08
N ARG A 348 13.78 12.15 -2.46
CA ARG A 348 15.12 12.52 -2.00
C ARG A 348 15.62 11.66 -0.85
N GLU A 349 14.76 11.36 0.12
CA GLU A 349 15.17 10.69 1.36
C GLU A 349 15.33 9.18 1.20
N VAL A 350 14.49 8.54 0.37
CA VAL A 350 14.46 7.08 0.21
C VAL A 350 14.39 6.67 -1.26
N GLY A 351 13.41 7.20 -2.00
CA GLY A 351 13.02 6.70 -3.31
C GLY A 351 14.16 6.62 -4.31
N ASN A 352 14.96 7.68 -4.45
CA ASN A 352 16.04 7.73 -5.43
C ASN A 352 17.17 6.74 -5.11
N ALA A 353 17.56 6.63 -3.84
CA ALA A 353 18.56 5.67 -3.41
C ALA A 353 18.08 4.23 -3.62
N ALA A 354 16.83 3.94 -3.24
CA ALA A 354 16.22 2.63 -3.45
C ALA A 354 16.12 2.27 -4.95
N THR A 355 15.61 3.19 -5.79
CA THR A 355 15.55 3.03 -7.25
C THR A 355 16.92 2.74 -7.85
N ARG A 356 17.94 3.54 -7.49
CA ARG A 356 19.33 3.33 -7.94
C ARG A 356 19.90 2.00 -7.48
N ALA A 357 19.53 1.53 -6.29
CA ALA A 357 19.98 0.23 -5.78
C ALA A 357 19.39 -0.95 -6.58
N ILE A 358 18.11 -0.87 -6.98
CA ILE A 358 17.48 -1.86 -7.87
C ILE A 358 18.23 -1.92 -9.21
N ILE A 359 18.58 -0.76 -9.78
CA ILE A 359 19.37 -0.67 -11.01
C ILE A 359 20.78 -1.26 -10.82
N ALA A 360 21.46 -0.93 -9.72
CA ALA A 360 22.77 -1.47 -9.40
C ALA A 360 22.74 -2.99 -9.23
N PHE A 361 21.75 -3.51 -8.48
CA PHE A 361 21.54 -4.95 -8.31
C PHE A 361 21.28 -5.65 -9.65
N GLY A 362 20.41 -5.08 -10.49
CA GLY A 362 20.10 -5.60 -11.82
C GLY A 362 21.31 -5.66 -12.76
N ALA A 363 22.26 -4.74 -12.57
CA ALA A 363 23.54 -4.69 -13.29
C ALA A 363 24.67 -5.45 -12.58
N GLU A 364 24.36 -6.28 -11.57
CA GLU A 364 25.30 -7.07 -10.78
C GLU A 364 26.37 -6.25 -10.03
N ARG A 365 26.13 -4.94 -9.85
CA ARG A 365 26.95 -4.03 -9.04
C ARG A 365 26.51 -4.12 -7.57
N TYR A 366 26.72 -5.28 -6.96
CA TYR A 366 26.17 -5.59 -5.64
C TYR A 366 26.71 -4.69 -4.52
N ASP A 367 27.99 -4.32 -4.54
CA ASP A 367 28.57 -3.36 -3.58
C ASP A 367 27.90 -1.98 -3.62
N GLU A 368 27.52 -1.53 -4.81
CA GLU A 368 26.82 -0.26 -5.00
C GLU A 368 25.37 -0.36 -4.48
N ALA A 369 24.68 -1.47 -4.72
CA ALA A 369 23.37 -1.71 -4.14
C ALA A 369 23.41 -1.69 -2.60
N VAL A 370 24.42 -2.31 -1.99
CA VAL A 370 24.65 -2.24 -0.53
C VAL A 370 24.87 -0.80 -0.08
N THR A 371 25.74 -0.05 -0.77
CA THR A 371 26.07 1.34 -0.44
C THR A 371 24.83 2.24 -0.47
N LEU A 372 23.93 2.01 -1.42
CA LEU A 372 22.71 2.80 -1.61
C LEU A 372 21.59 2.42 -0.61
N LEU A 373 21.41 1.13 -0.31
CA LEU A 373 20.33 0.67 0.58
C LEU A 373 20.63 0.82 2.06
N ARG A 374 21.89 0.64 2.46
CA ARG A 374 22.27 0.61 3.89
C ARG A 374 21.91 1.90 4.64
N PRO A 375 22.07 3.11 4.09
CA PRO A 375 21.68 4.35 4.78
C PRO A 375 20.17 4.55 4.90
N VAL A 376 19.36 4.02 3.96
CA VAL A 376 17.92 4.30 3.89
C VAL A 376 17.05 3.27 4.59
N ARG A 377 17.56 2.05 4.85
CA ARG A 377 16.76 0.96 5.45
C ARG A 377 16.06 1.34 6.77
N GLY A 378 16.69 2.16 7.61
CA GLY A 378 16.13 2.59 8.89
C GLY A 378 15.05 3.67 8.78
N ILE A 379 14.86 4.25 7.60
CA ILE A 379 13.86 5.29 7.32
C ILE A 379 12.98 4.93 6.11
N ALA A 380 13.02 3.68 5.66
CA ALA A 380 12.35 3.24 4.43
C ALA A 380 10.84 3.51 4.44
N ASN A 381 10.21 3.62 5.62
CA ASN A 381 8.80 3.99 5.72
C ASN A 381 8.49 5.39 5.16
N ARG A 382 9.46 6.32 5.09
CA ARG A 382 9.22 7.72 4.72
C ARG A 382 8.74 7.96 3.30
N PHE A 383 8.76 6.95 2.42
CA PHE A 383 8.16 7.02 1.09
C PHE A 383 6.89 6.16 0.93
N GLY A 384 6.33 5.66 2.05
CA GLY A 384 5.11 4.85 2.08
C GLY A 384 5.32 3.33 2.03
N GLY A 385 4.25 2.62 1.66
CA GLY A 385 4.15 1.16 1.68
C GLY A 385 3.84 0.60 3.07
N SER A 386 3.65 -0.72 3.19
CA SER A 386 3.60 -1.43 4.47
C SER A 386 4.95 -2.07 4.82
N HIS A 387 5.09 -2.63 6.02
CA HIS A 387 6.29 -3.41 6.38
C HIS A 387 6.56 -4.54 5.41
N ALA A 388 5.52 -5.32 5.09
CA ALA A 388 5.61 -6.44 4.15
C ALA A 388 6.06 -5.99 2.74
N GLN A 389 5.52 -4.86 2.23
CA GLN A 389 5.91 -4.36 0.91
C GLN A 389 7.37 -3.89 0.90
N ARG A 390 7.79 -3.12 1.92
CA ARG A 390 9.15 -2.57 2.05
C ARG A 390 10.22 -3.62 2.33
N ASP A 391 9.87 -4.79 2.86
CA ASP A 391 10.81 -5.91 3.14
C ASP A 391 11.64 -6.28 1.90
N VAL A 392 11.15 -6.00 0.69
CA VAL A 392 11.91 -6.16 -0.56
C VAL A 392 13.27 -5.43 -0.56
N LEU A 393 13.38 -4.30 0.14
CA LEU A 393 14.62 -3.53 0.27
C LEU A 393 15.63 -4.26 1.17
N ASP A 394 15.19 -4.78 2.32
CA ASP A 394 16.05 -5.58 3.20
C ASP A 394 16.44 -6.91 2.54
N LEU A 395 15.51 -7.57 1.83
CA LEU A 395 15.80 -8.77 1.04
C LEU A 395 16.84 -8.49 -0.05
N THR A 396 16.72 -7.37 -0.76
CA THR A 396 17.68 -6.96 -1.79
C THR A 396 19.04 -6.66 -1.18
N LEU A 397 19.08 -5.99 -0.02
CA LEU A 397 20.31 -5.67 0.70
C LEU A 397 21.04 -6.93 1.21
N ILE A 398 20.31 -7.87 1.81
CA ILE A 398 20.86 -9.17 2.25
C ILE A 398 21.46 -9.91 1.06
N GLU A 399 20.71 -10.00 -0.03
CA GLU A 399 21.17 -10.71 -1.23
C GLU A 399 22.36 -10.01 -1.90
N ALA A 400 22.37 -8.68 -1.94
CA ALA A 400 23.50 -7.90 -2.45
C ALA A 400 24.76 -8.13 -1.60
N ALA A 401 24.65 -8.10 -0.27
CA ALA A 401 25.77 -8.38 0.62
C ALA A 401 26.33 -9.79 0.44
N LEU A 402 25.45 -10.80 0.28
CA LEU A 402 25.85 -12.18 0.00
C LEU A 402 26.61 -12.30 -1.34
N ARG A 403 26.09 -11.69 -2.41
CA ARG A 403 26.70 -11.78 -3.75
C ARG A 403 27.95 -10.93 -3.91
N ALA A 404 28.08 -9.85 -3.14
CA ALA A 404 29.28 -9.02 -3.08
C ALA A 404 30.42 -9.66 -2.25
N GLY A 405 30.17 -10.77 -1.56
CA GLY A 405 31.14 -11.36 -0.62
C GLY A 405 31.34 -10.54 0.66
N GLN A 406 30.39 -9.65 1.02
CA GLN A 406 30.45 -8.90 2.27
C GLN A 406 29.95 -9.76 3.44
N HIS A 407 30.68 -10.82 3.76
CA HIS A 407 30.23 -11.89 4.65
C HIS A 407 29.85 -11.43 6.06
N ASP A 408 30.58 -10.48 6.64
CA ASP A 408 30.25 -9.94 7.96
C ASP A 408 28.92 -9.17 7.97
N LEU A 409 28.67 -8.37 6.92
CA LEU A 409 27.41 -7.65 6.76
C LEU A 409 26.27 -8.64 6.51
N ALA A 410 26.46 -9.60 5.60
CA ALA A 410 25.46 -10.62 5.31
C ALA A 410 25.08 -11.43 6.56
N ARG A 411 26.06 -11.81 7.39
CA ARG A 411 25.82 -12.48 8.67
C ARG A 411 25.01 -11.61 9.63
N ALA A 412 25.37 -10.34 9.79
CA ALA A 412 24.67 -9.42 10.67
C ALA A 412 23.20 -9.25 10.26
N LEU A 413 22.94 -9.01 8.98
CA LEU A 413 21.58 -8.83 8.46
C LEU A 413 20.75 -10.12 8.52
N ALA A 414 21.36 -11.29 8.25
CA ALA A 414 20.69 -12.57 8.41
C ALA A 414 20.31 -12.85 9.87
N ALA A 415 21.17 -12.47 10.83
CA ALA A 415 20.90 -12.59 12.25
C ALA A 415 19.75 -11.66 12.70
N GLU A 416 19.69 -10.43 12.20
CA GLU A 416 18.55 -9.52 12.44
C GLU A 416 17.23 -10.16 11.96
N ARG A 417 17.22 -10.72 10.75
CA ARG A 417 16.01 -11.37 10.20
C ARG A 417 15.61 -12.60 11.01
N LEU A 418 16.56 -13.44 11.43
CA LEU A 418 16.29 -14.60 12.26
C LEU A 418 15.77 -14.20 13.64
N ALA A 419 16.25 -13.10 14.22
CA ALA A 419 15.71 -12.58 15.47
C ALA A 419 14.26 -12.10 15.32
N ALA A 420 13.90 -11.52 14.18
CA ALA A 420 12.53 -11.07 13.89
C ALA A 420 11.58 -12.25 13.58
N LYS A 421 12.04 -13.25 12.82
CA LYS A 421 11.26 -14.44 12.43
C LYS A 421 12.08 -15.72 12.68
N PRO A 422 12.13 -16.24 13.93
CA PRO A 422 13.00 -17.37 14.29
C PRO A 422 12.71 -18.66 13.52
N ASP A 423 11.44 -18.92 13.25
CA ASP A 423 10.99 -20.15 12.60
C ASP A 423 10.91 -20.01 11.06
N SER A 424 11.29 -18.85 10.51
CA SER A 424 11.26 -18.59 9.07
C SER A 424 12.25 -19.49 8.30
N PRO A 425 11.78 -20.30 7.32
CA PRO A 425 12.67 -21.06 6.45
C PRO A 425 13.61 -20.17 5.64
N LEU A 426 13.13 -19.00 5.20
CA LEU A 426 13.92 -18.01 4.47
C LEU A 426 15.03 -17.39 5.33
N ALA A 427 14.72 -16.98 6.56
CA ALA A 427 15.71 -16.42 7.48
C ALA A 427 16.83 -17.44 7.76
N ASN A 428 16.44 -18.71 7.99
CA ASN A 428 17.37 -19.81 8.15
C ASN A 428 18.22 -20.06 6.88
N LEU A 429 17.66 -19.91 5.68
CA LEU A 429 18.40 -19.99 4.42
C LEU A 429 19.48 -18.91 4.33
N PHE A 430 19.15 -17.65 4.65
CA PHE A 430 20.14 -16.57 4.64
C PHE A 430 21.25 -16.79 5.67
N ALA A 431 20.92 -17.23 6.88
CA ALA A 431 21.91 -17.55 7.91
C ALA A 431 22.88 -18.64 7.44
N ARG A 432 22.38 -19.72 6.83
CA ARG A 432 23.23 -20.79 6.26
C ARG A 432 24.14 -20.28 5.14
N ARG A 433 23.62 -19.46 4.23
CA ARG A 433 24.41 -18.89 3.13
C ARG A 433 25.51 -17.95 3.62
N ALA A 434 25.21 -17.11 4.61
CA ALA A 434 26.20 -16.22 5.23
C ALA A 434 27.32 -17.02 5.94
N ALA A 435 26.96 -18.07 6.69
CA ALA A 435 27.91 -18.97 7.35
C ALA A 435 28.82 -19.71 6.35
N ALA A 436 28.26 -20.20 5.25
CA ALA A 436 29.02 -20.87 4.20
C ALA A 436 30.08 -19.95 3.58
N GLY A 437 29.77 -18.66 3.40
CA GLY A 437 30.73 -17.67 2.92
C GLY A 437 31.92 -17.49 3.87
N LEU A 438 31.68 -17.33 5.17
CA LEU A 438 32.77 -17.23 6.17
C LEU A 438 33.64 -18.48 6.23
N ALA A 439 33.04 -19.67 6.10
CA ALA A 439 33.77 -20.93 6.10
C ALA A 439 34.71 -21.04 4.88
N GLN A 440 34.32 -20.52 3.72
CA GLN A 440 35.17 -20.48 2.52
C GLN A 440 36.40 -19.57 2.72
N GLU A 441 36.32 -18.56 3.59
CA GLU A 441 37.44 -17.70 3.99
C GLU A 441 38.30 -18.29 5.14
N GLY A 442 37.97 -19.49 5.64
CA GLY A 442 38.66 -20.10 6.78
C GLY A 442 38.38 -19.43 8.12
N ARG A 443 37.29 -18.67 8.22
CA ARG A 443 36.91 -17.94 9.44
C ARG A 443 35.93 -18.74 10.29
N PRO A 444 35.96 -18.60 11.63
CA PRO A 444 34.96 -19.22 12.50
C PRO A 444 33.57 -18.63 12.22
N VAL A 445 32.58 -19.53 12.14
CA VAL A 445 31.17 -19.23 11.87
C VAL A 445 30.49 -18.64 13.10
#